data_AF-A0A6M4BM01-F1
#
_entry.id   AF-A0A6M4BM01-F1
#
_cell.length_a   1.000
_cell.length_b   1.000
_cell.length_c   1.000
_cell.angle_alpha   90.00
_cell.angle_beta   90.00
_cell.angle_gamma   90.00
#
_symmetry.space_group_name_H-M   'P 1'
#
loop_
_entity.id
_entity.type
_entity.pdbx_description
1 polymer ?
#
loop_
_entity_poly.entity_id
_entity_poly.type
_entity_poly.pdbx_seq_one_letter_code
_entity_poly.pdbx_strand_id
1 'polypeptide(L)'
;DGSRVHPETYEWARKMAVDALEYDDEDANPAGALEEILESPERLKDLDLDAFAEELERQGFGNKCVTLYDIRAELNSRYKDLRAPYQSPSPEKLFDILTKETPETFYIGKLIMATVSGINHRKPQGDQLDQANPVRNDETGLWQCPFCLKNDFPELSEVWNHFDAGGCPGKATGVRLRLDNGISGYIHIKNLSDKHVANPEERVTPGQMVHRRVIRIEVDRFSVECTSKSSDLADKDHEWR
;
A
#
# COMPACT_ATOMS: atom_id res chain seq x y z
N ASP A 1 14.00 -22.32 36.52
CA ASP A 1 13.71 -22.85 35.16
C ASP A 1 12.80 -21.97 34.30
N GLY A 2 12.63 -20.69 34.65
CA GLY A 2 11.78 -19.75 33.91
C GLY A 2 12.53 -18.90 32.87
N SER A 3 13.72 -19.29 32.41
CA SER A 3 14.55 -18.49 31.50
C SER A 3 15.33 -19.38 30.51
N ARG A 4 15.92 -18.76 29.47
CA ARG A 4 16.83 -19.47 28.55
C ARG A 4 18.25 -19.70 29.09
N VAL A 5 18.48 -19.36 30.36
CA VAL A 5 19.79 -19.60 30.99
C VAL A 5 20.01 -21.10 31.11
N HIS A 6 21.18 -21.57 30.67
CA HIS A 6 21.54 -22.98 30.75
C HIS A 6 21.90 -23.37 32.19
N PRO A 7 21.54 -24.57 32.69
CA PRO A 7 21.81 -24.97 34.08
C PRO A 7 23.30 -24.88 34.50
N GLU A 8 24.22 -25.11 33.57
CA GLU A 8 25.67 -24.97 33.79
C GLU A 8 26.06 -23.55 34.21
N THR A 9 25.29 -22.54 33.82
CA THR A 9 25.60 -21.12 34.05
C THR A 9 24.77 -20.51 35.18
N TYR A 10 23.99 -21.32 35.90
CA TYR A 10 23.18 -20.87 37.04
C TYR A 10 24.03 -20.33 38.18
N GLU A 11 25.24 -20.87 38.37
CA GLU A 11 26.18 -20.34 39.37
C GLU A 11 26.61 -18.91 39.04
N TRP A 12 26.84 -18.60 37.77
CA TRP A 12 27.20 -17.24 37.34
C TRP A 12 26.02 -16.28 37.47
N ALA A 13 24.81 -16.71 37.12
CA ALA A 13 23.61 -15.91 37.34
C ALA A 13 23.40 -15.56 38.83
N ARG A 14 23.70 -16.49 39.74
CA ARG A 14 23.65 -16.25 41.19
C ARG A 14 24.75 -15.28 41.65
N LYS A 15 25.99 -15.46 41.19
CA LYS A 15 27.10 -14.53 41.52
C LYS A 15 26.84 -13.12 40.99
N MET A 16 26.38 -12.99 39.75
CA MET A 16 25.97 -11.71 39.18
C MET A 16 24.88 -11.02 40.01
N ALA A 17 23.95 -11.79 40.58
CA ALA A 17 22.92 -11.25 41.45
C ALA A 17 23.49 -10.77 42.80
N VAL A 18 24.38 -11.53 43.42
CA VAL A 18 25.04 -11.10 44.68
C VAL A 18 25.86 -9.83 44.47
N ASP A 19 26.69 -9.79 43.42
CA ASP A 19 27.55 -8.64 43.11
C ASP A 19 26.74 -7.38 42.79
N ALA A 20 25.63 -7.51 42.05
CA ALA A 20 24.76 -6.38 41.72
C ALA A 20 23.96 -5.84 42.93
N LEU A 21 23.83 -6.64 44.00
CA LEU A 21 23.15 -6.23 45.22
C LEU A 21 24.09 -5.65 46.28
N GLU A 22 25.41 -5.75 46.08
CA GLU A 22 26.46 -5.35 47.04
C GLU A 22 26.23 -5.95 48.44
N TYR A 23 25.80 -7.21 48.52
CA TYR A 23 25.65 -7.88 49.81
C TYR A 23 27.00 -8.10 50.49
N ASP A 24 27.11 -7.77 51.78
CA ASP A 24 28.28 -8.14 52.58
C ASP A 24 28.40 -9.69 52.64
N ASP A 25 29.61 -10.20 52.38
CA ASP A 25 29.92 -11.62 52.15
C ASP A 25 29.50 -12.58 53.29
N GLU A 26 29.13 -12.08 54.47
CA GLU A 26 28.80 -12.89 55.65
C GLU A 26 27.32 -13.38 55.69
N ASP A 27 26.38 -12.75 54.97
CA ASP A 27 24.94 -13.10 54.98
C ASP A 27 24.34 -13.39 53.58
N ALA A 28 25.17 -13.44 52.54
CA ALA A 28 24.69 -13.56 51.15
C ALA A 28 24.11 -14.96 50.84
N ASN A 29 22.78 -15.08 50.82
CA ASN A 29 22.09 -16.24 50.25
C ASN A 29 21.99 -16.08 48.72
N PRO A 30 22.74 -16.86 47.91
CA PRO A 30 22.80 -16.66 46.46
C PRO A 30 21.46 -16.95 45.75
N ALA A 31 20.58 -17.74 46.38
CA ALA A 31 19.23 -17.98 45.85
C ALA A 31 18.29 -16.80 46.12
N GLY A 32 18.38 -16.20 47.32
CA GLY A 32 17.58 -15.03 47.69
C GLY A 32 17.96 -13.78 46.89
N ALA A 33 19.27 -13.57 46.66
CA ALA A 33 19.76 -12.49 45.80
C ALA A 33 19.18 -12.58 44.37
N LEU A 34 19.06 -13.80 43.83
CA LEU A 34 18.48 -14.00 42.51
C LEU A 34 16.99 -13.67 42.49
N GLU A 35 16.24 -14.03 43.53
CA GLU A 35 14.81 -13.69 43.65
C GLU A 35 14.61 -12.17 43.72
N GLU A 36 15.43 -11.46 44.49
CA GLU A 36 15.39 -10.00 44.58
C GLU A 36 15.72 -9.31 43.25
N ILE A 37 16.71 -9.81 42.51
CA ILE A 37 17.02 -9.32 41.16
C ILE A 37 15.91 -9.59 40.16
N LEU A 38 15.14 -10.68 40.33
CA LEU A 38 13.97 -10.94 39.50
C LEU A 38 12.81 -9.97 39.81
N GLU A 39 12.74 -9.42 41.02
CA GLU A 39 11.80 -8.35 41.39
C GLU A 39 12.27 -6.97 40.90
N SER A 40 13.58 -6.71 40.97
CA SER A 40 14.23 -5.44 40.58
C SER A 40 15.36 -5.64 39.56
N PRO A 41 15.03 -5.97 38.29
CA PRO A 41 16.03 -6.28 37.26
C PRO A 41 16.85 -5.06 36.81
N GLU A 42 16.42 -3.84 37.12
CA GLU A 42 17.18 -2.63 36.80
C GLU A 42 18.57 -2.58 37.46
N ARG A 43 18.74 -3.23 38.62
CA ARG A 43 20.01 -3.23 39.38
C ARG A 43 21.15 -3.92 38.62
N LEU A 44 20.84 -4.83 37.70
CA LEU A 44 21.84 -5.48 36.83
C LEU A 44 22.44 -4.54 35.76
N LYS A 45 21.89 -3.34 35.57
CA LYS A 45 22.41 -2.37 34.59
C LYS A 45 23.72 -1.73 35.04
N ASP A 46 23.88 -1.58 36.35
CA ASP A 46 25.03 -0.91 36.96
C ASP A 46 26.25 -1.86 37.10
N LEU A 47 26.03 -3.16 36.91
CA LEU A 47 27.09 -4.17 36.90
C LEU A 47 27.92 -4.11 35.62
N ASP A 48 29.23 -3.92 35.78
CA ASP A 48 30.21 -4.01 34.69
C ASP A 48 30.50 -5.49 34.33
N LEU A 49 29.84 -5.96 33.28
CA LEU A 49 29.98 -7.34 32.80
C LEU A 49 31.32 -7.62 32.15
N ASP A 50 32.02 -6.60 31.63
CA ASP A 50 33.31 -6.77 30.98
C ASP A 50 34.39 -7.02 32.04
N ALA A 51 34.38 -6.24 33.12
CA ALA A 51 35.26 -6.47 34.28
C ALA A 51 35.00 -7.85 34.93
N PHE A 52 33.73 -8.24 35.09
CA PHE A 52 33.37 -9.56 35.62
C PHE A 52 33.82 -10.71 34.70
N ALA A 53 33.74 -10.52 33.37
CA ALA A 53 34.22 -11.49 32.40
C ALA A 53 35.74 -11.66 32.45
N GLU A 54 36.50 -10.56 32.58
CA GLU A 54 37.97 -10.61 32.73
C GLU A 54 38.40 -11.40 33.98
N GLU A 55 37.68 -11.24 35.09
CA GLU A 55 37.96 -11.97 36.33
C GLU A 55 37.68 -13.48 36.19
N LEU A 56 36.56 -13.84 35.54
CA LEU A 56 36.28 -15.25 35.23
C LEU A 56 37.31 -15.87 34.28
N GLU A 57 37.84 -15.09 33.33
CA GLU A 57 38.89 -15.54 32.43
C GLU A 57 40.21 -15.79 33.17
N ARG A 58 40.58 -14.92 34.12
CA ARG A 58 41.76 -15.10 35.00
C ARG A 58 41.66 -16.33 35.89
N GLN A 59 40.46 -16.65 36.37
CA GLN A 59 40.18 -17.86 37.16
C GLN A 59 40.18 -19.15 36.31
N GLY A 60 40.33 -19.04 34.99
CA GLY A 60 40.47 -20.19 34.09
C GLY A 60 39.15 -20.73 33.53
N PHE A 61 38.04 -20.01 33.70
CA PHE A 61 36.72 -20.41 33.15
C PHE A 61 36.53 -20.03 31.68
N GLY A 62 37.52 -19.35 31.08
CA GLY A 62 37.52 -18.88 29.70
C GLY A 62 36.66 -17.62 29.50
N ASN A 63 36.61 -17.14 28.26
CA ASN A 63 35.86 -15.93 27.93
C ASN A 63 34.35 -16.21 27.89
N LYS A 64 33.61 -15.67 28.85
CA LYS A 64 32.15 -15.84 28.99
C LYS A 64 31.37 -14.53 28.85
N CYS A 65 31.99 -13.48 28.30
CA CYS A 65 31.41 -12.15 28.15
C CYS A 65 30.00 -12.21 27.52
N VAL A 66 29.86 -12.81 26.33
CA VAL A 66 28.56 -12.94 25.63
C VAL A 66 27.51 -13.65 26.48
N THR A 67 27.90 -14.73 27.15
CA THR A 67 27.00 -15.49 28.02
C THR A 67 26.48 -14.66 29.19
N LEU A 68 27.30 -13.78 29.77
CA LEU A 68 26.87 -12.89 30.86
C LEU A 68 25.87 -11.83 30.36
N TYR A 69 26.07 -11.30 29.15
CA TYR A 69 25.10 -10.40 28.52
C TYR A 69 23.76 -11.10 28.26
N ASP A 70 23.79 -12.35 27.79
CA ASP A 70 22.58 -13.15 27.56
C ASP A 70 21.86 -13.48 28.88
N ILE A 71 22.62 -13.83 29.93
CA ILE A 71 22.06 -14.03 31.29
C ILE A 71 21.39 -12.76 31.78
N ARG A 72 22.05 -11.59 31.68
CA ARG A 72 21.46 -10.31 32.07
C ARG A 72 20.19 -10.00 31.29
N ALA A 73 20.18 -10.26 29.98
CA ALA A 73 19.00 -10.05 29.14
C ALA A 73 17.84 -10.96 29.56
N GLU A 74 18.10 -12.23 29.88
CA GLU A 74 17.09 -13.19 30.33
C GLU A 74 16.59 -12.92 31.76
N LEU A 75 17.44 -12.42 32.66
CA LEU A 75 17.00 -11.98 34.00
C LEU A 75 16.12 -10.74 33.93
N ASN A 76 16.44 -9.81 33.01
CA ASN A 76 15.64 -8.60 32.80
C ASN A 76 14.31 -8.88 32.09
N SER A 77 14.27 -9.84 31.18
CA SER A 77 13.04 -10.23 30.48
C SER A 77 13.06 -11.72 30.13
N ARG A 78 12.54 -12.53 31.05
CA ARG A 78 12.47 -13.99 30.93
C ARG A 78 11.76 -14.44 29.65
N TYR A 79 12.43 -15.29 28.86
CA TYR A 79 11.91 -15.84 27.60
C TYR A 79 11.40 -14.77 26.62
N LYS A 80 11.99 -13.57 26.64
CA LYS A 80 11.60 -12.48 25.73
C LYS A 80 11.58 -12.98 24.29
N ASP A 81 10.49 -12.73 23.59
CA ASP A 81 10.42 -13.03 22.17
C ASP A 81 11.36 -12.08 21.42
N LEU A 82 12.41 -12.65 20.83
CA LEU A 82 13.40 -11.91 20.04
C LEU A 82 13.03 -11.85 18.57
N ARG A 83 11.89 -12.43 18.17
CA ARG A 83 11.37 -12.29 16.81
C ARG A 83 11.02 -10.83 16.56
N ALA A 84 11.22 -10.39 15.32
CA ALA A 84 10.64 -9.15 14.87
C ALA A 84 9.13 -9.18 15.13
N PRO A 85 8.54 -8.08 15.63
CA PRO A 85 7.10 -8.02 15.82
C PRO A 85 6.41 -8.28 14.48
N TYR A 86 5.26 -8.92 14.52
CA TYR A 86 4.47 -9.14 13.32
C TYR A 86 4.15 -7.80 12.65
N GLN A 87 4.43 -7.71 11.36
CA GLN A 87 4.11 -6.56 10.53
C GLN A 87 3.10 -6.99 9.47
N SER A 88 1.96 -6.32 9.43
CA SER A 88 0.99 -6.53 8.36
C SER A 88 1.59 -6.02 7.04
N PRO A 89 1.31 -6.70 5.90
CA PRO A 89 1.80 -6.23 4.61
C PRO A 89 1.31 -4.81 4.29
N SER A 90 2.19 -3.98 3.73
CA SER A 90 1.80 -2.65 3.24
C SER A 90 0.88 -2.77 2.01
N PRO A 91 0.13 -1.72 1.64
CA PRO A 91 -0.70 -1.72 0.44
C PRO A 91 0.09 -2.06 -0.84
N GLU A 92 1.34 -1.59 -0.98
CA GLU A 92 2.20 -1.96 -2.12
C GLU A 92 2.53 -3.45 -2.08
N LYS A 93 2.85 -3.99 -0.90
CA LYS A 93 3.16 -5.41 -0.77
C LYS A 93 1.93 -6.28 -1.04
N LEU A 94 0.74 -5.85 -0.61
CA LEU A 94 -0.52 -6.51 -0.94
C LEU A 94 -0.80 -6.46 -2.44
N PHE A 95 -0.57 -5.31 -3.07
CA PHE A 95 -0.70 -5.14 -4.51
C PHE A 95 0.19 -6.13 -5.25
N ASP A 96 1.47 -6.23 -4.91
CA ASP A 96 2.40 -7.19 -5.52
C ASP A 96 1.95 -8.64 -5.29
N ILE A 97 1.54 -8.99 -4.06
CA ILE A 97 1.13 -10.36 -3.71
C ILE A 97 -0.11 -10.79 -4.49
N LEU A 98 -1.09 -9.89 -4.65
CA LEU A 98 -2.39 -10.18 -5.26
C LEU A 98 -2.37 -10.10 -6.78
N THR A 99 -1.65 -9.12 -7.33
CA THR A 99 -1.57 -8.91 -8.79
C THR A 99 -0.45 -9.72 -9.44
N LYS A 100 0.51 -10.19 -8.64
CA LYS A 100 1.77 -10.83 -9.11
C LYS A 100 2.63 -9.92 -9.98
N GLU A 101 2.38 -8.62 -9.93
CA GLU A 101 3.21 -7.61 -10.55
C GLU A 101 4.28 -7.12 -9.59
N THR A 102 5.39 -6.63 -10.13
CA THR A 102 6.44 -5.94 -9.37
C THR A 102 6.65 -4.55 -9.97
N PRO A 103 7.36 -3.64 -9.27
CA PRO A 103 7.76 -2.36 -9.85
C PRO A 103 8.59 -2.47 -11.15
N GLU A 104 9.14 -3.65 -11.46
CA GLU A 104 9.87 -3.91 -12.71
C GLU A 104 8.91 -4.30 -13.85
N THR A 105 7.84 -5.03 -13.53
CA THR A 105 6.83 -5.47 -14.51
C THR A 105 5.65 -4.51 -14.61
N PHE A 106 5.43 -3.61 -13.66
CA PHE A 106 4.29 -2.71 -13.65
C PHE A 106 4.65 -1.38 -12.99
N TYR A 107 5.00 -0.41 -13.82
CA TYR A 107 5.47 0.90 -13.39
C TYR A 107 4.80 2.04 -14.17
N ILE A 108 4.89 3.24 -13.62
CA ILE A 108 4.45 4.47 -14.26
C ILE A 108 5.24 4.67 -15.55
N GLY A 109 4.55 4.87 -16.67
CA GLY A 109 5.15 4.96 -17.99
C GLY A 109 5.17 3.64 -18.77
N LYS A 110 4.80 2.51 -18.16
CA LYS A 110 4.76 1.24 -18.89
C LYS A 110 3.63 1.21 -19.93
N LEU A 111 3.94 0.71 -21.13
CA LEU A 111 2.97 0.43 -22.19
C LEU A 111 2.29 -0.93 -21.93
N ILE A 112 0.96 -0.94 -21.86
CA ILE A 112 0.16 -2.13 -21.52
C ILE A 112 -1.10 -2.25 -22.39
N MET A 113 -1.63 -3.48 -22.50
CA MET A 113 -2.90 -3.81 -23.18
C MET A 113 -4.02 -4.14 -22.17
N ALA A 114 -5.26 -3.76 -22.49
CA ALA A 114 -6.47 -3.93 -21.68
C ALA A 114 -7.65 -3.84 -22.60
N THR A 115 -8.72 -4.44 -22.10
CA THR A 115 -10.03 -4.39 -22.71
C THR A 115 -10.81 -3.20 -22.16
N VAL A 116 -11.46 -2.47 -23.05
CA VAL A 116 -12.42 -1.43 -22.68
C VAL A 116 -13.62 -2.09 -22.04
N SER A 117 -13.87 -1.80 -20.76
CA SER A 117 -15.02 -2.37 -20.03
C SER A 117 -16.29 -1.53 -20.23
N GLY A 118 -16.14 -0.22 -20.44
CA GLY A 118 -17.26 0.67 -20.71
C GLY A 118 -16.87 2.14 -20.56
N ILE A 119 -17.85 3.02 -20.75
CA ILE A 119 -17.66 4.47 -20.68
C ILE A 119 -18.28 4.98 -19.38
N ASN A 120 -17.56 5.85 -18.69
CA ASN A 120 -18.06 6.51 -17.50
C ASN A 120 -18.75 7.82 -17.87
N HIS A 121 -19.93 8.05 -17.31
CA HIS A 121 -20.71 9.25 -17.55
C HIS A 121 -20.99 9.97 -16.24
N ARG A 122 -21.04 11.30 -16.30
CA ARG A 122 -21.42 12.15 -15.18
C ARG A 122 -22.76 12.80 -15.49
N LYS A 123 -23.77 12.45 -14.70
CA LYS A 123 -25.10 13.05 -14.78
C LYS A 123 -25.02 14.57 -14.56
N PRO A 124 -25.74 15.38 -15.34
CA PRO A 124 -25.84 16.81 -15.13
C PRO A 124 -26.57 17.10 -13.80
N GLN A 125 -26.19 18.19 -13.13
CA GLN A 125 -26.88 18.69 -11.93
C GLN A 125 -28.01 19.66 -12.31
N GLY A 126 -28.95 19.94 -11.39
CA GLY A 126 -30.12 20.81 -11.62
C GLY A 126 -29.79 22.13 -12.33
N ASP A 127 -28.83 22.89 -11.80
CA ASP A 127 -28.42 24.17 -12.39
C ASP A 127 -27.87 24.05 -13.82
N GLN A 128 -27.29 22.90 -14.17
CA GLN A 128 -26.79 22.63 -15.52
C GLN A 128 -27.91 22.25 -16.49
N LEU A 129 -28.98 21.63 -15.98
CA LEU A 129 -30.18 21.29 -16.77
C LEU A 129 -30.92 22.56 -17.19
N ASP A 130 -31.04 23.54 -16.29
CA ASP A 130 -31.70 24.82 -16.58
C ASP A 130 -30.96 25.64 -17.65
N GLN A 131 -29.65 25.42 -17.79
CA GLN A 131 -28.80 26.06 -18.80
C GLN A 131 -28.62 25.22 -20.07
N ALA A 132 -29.28 24.06 -20.16
CA ALA A 132 -29.14 23.18 -21.31
C ALA A 132 -29.77 23.82 -22.55
N ASN A 133 -29.02 23.84 -23.66
CA ASN A 133 -29.54 24.27 -24.95
C ASN A 133 -29.44 23.13 -25.97
N PRO A 134 -30.48 22.30 -26.11
CA PRO A 134 -30.53 21.27 -27.15
C PRO A 134 -30.39 21.87 -28.54
N VAL A 135 -29.61 21.22 -29.41
CA VAL A 135 -29.37 21.69 -30.77
C VAL A 135 -30.11 20.78 -31.74
N ARG A 136 -30.81 21.36 -32.71
CA ARG A 136 -31.43 20.60 -33.80
C ARG A 136 -30.42 20.46 -34.94
N ASN A 137 -30.23 19.23 -35.41
CA ASN A 137 -29.39 18.98 -36.57
C ASN A 137 -30.17 19.32 -37.84
N ASP A 138 -29.60 20.18 -38.68
CA ASP A 138 -30.22 20.65 -39.92
C ASP A 138 -30.32 19.55 -40.99
N GLU A 139 -29.44 18.55 -40.96
CA GLU A 139 -29.41 17.45 -41.93
C GLU A 139 -30.43 16.35 -41.63
N THR A 140 -30.52 15.95 -40.36
CA THR A 140 -31.43 14.86 -39.94
C THR A 140 -32.80 15.38 -39.49
N GLY A 141 -32.90 16.67 -39.17
CA GLY A 141 -34.10 17.27 -38.57
C GLY A 141 -34.37 16.82 -37.13
N LEU A 142 -33.49 16.02 -36.54
CA LEU A 142 -33.60 15.48 -35.19
C LEU A 142 -32.85 16.37 -34.18
N TRP A 143 -33.35 16.38 -32.95
CA TRP A 143 -32.75 17.08 -31.83
C TRP A 143 -31.65 16.24 -31.18
N GLN A 144 -30.61 16.93 -30.73
CA GLN A 144 -29.47 16.35 -30.03
C GLN A 144 -29.42 16.83 -28.57
N CYS A 145 -29.24 15.86 -27.67
CA CYS A 145 -28.97 16.13 -26.28
C CYS A 145 -27.55 16.70 -26.08
N PRO A 146 -27.38 17.86 -25.42
CA PRO A 146 -26.07 18.50 -25.22
C PRO A 146 -25.15 17.76 -24.23
N PHE A 147 -25.69 16.83 -23.44
CA PHE A 147 -24.92 16.09 -22.43
C PHE A 147 -24.47 14.72 -22.93
N CYS A 148 -25.41 13.87 -23.34
CA CYS A 148 -25.12 12.50 -23.79
C CYS A 148 -24.89 12.40 -25.31
N LEU A 149 -25.04 13.51 -26.06
CA LEU A 149 -24.84 13.61 -27.52
C LEU A 149 -25.77 12.71 -28.36
N LYS A 150 -26.75 12.05 -27.73
CA LYS A 150 -27.79 11.27 -28.38
C LYS A 150 -28.65 12.17 -29.29
N ASN A 151 -28.85 11.75 -30.54
CA ASN A 151 -29.37 12.58 -31.63
C ASN A 151 -30.59 11.97 -32.36
N ASP A 152 -31.39 11.16 -31.65
CA ASP A 152 -32.54 10.41 -32.19
C ASP A 152 -33.90 11.02 -31.79
N PHE A 153 -33.92 12.24 -31.27
CA PHE A 153 -35.13 12.88 -30.75
C PHE A 153 -35.89 13.65 -31.85
N PRO A 154 -37.15 13.30 -32.17
CA PRO A 154 -37.94 14.03 -33.17
C PRO A 154 -38.34 15.44 -32.73
N GLU A 155 -38.65 15.62 -31.44
CA GLU A 155 -39.16 16.87 -30.87
C GLU A 155 -38.32 17.35 -29.67
N LEU A 156 -38.33 18.68 -29.45
CA LEU A 156 -37.63 19.29 -28.32
C LEU A 156 -38.17 18.79 -26.97
N SER A 157 -39.48 18.59 -26.85
CA SER A 157 -40.12 18.09 -25.63
C SER A 157 -39.64 16.70 -25.22
N GLU A 158 -39.25 15.85 -26.17
CA GLU A 158 -38.68 14.54 -25.87
C GLU A 158 -37.28 14.64 -25.25
N VAL A 159 -36.50 15.66 -25.61
CA VAL A 159 -35.20 15.93 -24.99
C VAL A 159 -35.37 16.34 -23.52
N TRP A 160 -36.37 17.16 -23.22
CA TRP A 160 -36.70 17.53 -21.83
C TRP A 160 -37.23 16.34 -21.02
N ASN A 161 -38.11 15.53 -21.61
CA ASN A 161 -38.56 14.27 -20.99
C ASN A 161 -37.39 13.32 -20.70
N HIS A 162 -36.38 13.26 -21.57
CA HIS A 162 -35.17 12.47 -21.36
C HIS A 162 -34.35 12.94 -20.14
N PHE A 163 -34.36 14.23 -19.84
CA PHE A 163 -33.75 14.79 -18.63
C PHE A 163 -34.56 14.46 -17.38
N ASP A 164 -35.86 14.78 -17.39
CA ASP A 164 -36.74 14.65 -16.23
C ASP A 164 -36.96 13.19 -15.83
N ALA A 165 -37.04 12.28 -16.80
CA ALA A 165 -37.13 10.84 -16.56
C ALA A 165 -35.79 10.24 -16.06
N GLY A 166 -34.72 11.03 -15.97
CA GLY A 166 -33.40 10.55 -15.56
C GLY A 166 -32.76 9.58 -16.56
N GLY A 167 -33.25 9.54 -17.80
CA GLY A 167 -32.77 8.68 -18.88
C GLY A 167 -31.43 9.13 -19.45
N CYS A 168 -31.00 10.36 -19.16
CA CYS A 168 -29.71 10.89 -19.59
C CYS A 168 -28.54 10.30 -18.78
N PRO A 169 -27.61 9.56 -19.40
CA PRO A 169 -26.40 9.10 -18.72
C PRO A 169 -25.49 10.30 -18.35
N GLY A 170 -25.65 11.42 -19.05
CA GLY A 170 -24.88 12.65 -18.87
C GLY A 170 -23.64 12.70 -19.76
N LYS A 171 -22.70 13.60 -19.42
CA LYS A 171 -21.50 13.81 -20.21
C LYS A 171 -20.47 12.72 -19.94
N ALA A 172 -19.90 12.15 -21.00
CA ALA A 172 -18.83 11.17 -20.86
C ALA A 172 -17.58 11.81 -20.25
N THR A 173 -17.07 11.22 -19.16
CA THR A 173 -15.91 11.73 -18.43
C THR A 173 -14.63 10.97 -18.73
N GLY A 174 -14.77 9.69 -19.13
CA GLY A 174 -13.64 8.83 -19.43
C GLY A 174 -14.06 7.41 -19.74
N VAL A 175 -13.07 6.56 -19.96
CA VAL A 175 -13.21 5.18 -20.38
C VAL A 175 -12.69 4.29 -19.27
N ARG A 176 -13.51 3.33 -18.82
CA ARG A 176 -13.12 2.30 -17.86
C ARG A 176 -12.50 1.12 -18.60
N LEU A 177 -11.40 0.64 -18.08
CA LEU A 177 -10.62 -0.45 -18.64
C LEU A 177 -10.50 -1.58 -17.64
N ARG A 178 -10.23 -2.78 -18.17
CA ARG A 178 -9.88 -3.96 -17.39
C ARG A 178 -8.58 -4.54 -17.90
N LEU A 179 -7.57 -4.56 -17.04
CA LEU A 179 -6.29 -5.19 -17.30
C LEU A 179 -6.39 -6.71 -17.10
N ASP A 180 -5.49 -7.45 -17.75
CA ASP A 180 -5.46 -8.91 -17.69
C ASP A 180 -5.08 -9.44 -16.30
N ASN A 181 -4.33 -8.65 -15.52
CA ASN A 181 -3.99 -8.92 -14.13
C ASN A 181 -5.13 -8.57 -13.14
N GLY A 182 -6.33 -8.27 -13.63
CA GLY A 182 -7.53 -8.00 -12.82
C GLY A 182 -7.64 -6.57 -12.29
N ILE A 183 -6.65 -5.71 -12.53
CA ILE A 183 -6.65 -4.31 -12.11
C ILE A 183 -7.65 -3.51 -12.97
N SER A 184 -8.35 -2.57 -12.31
CA SER A 184 -9.23 -1.64 -13.01
C SER A 184 -8.46 -0.44 -13.54
N GLY A 185 -8.61 -0.11 -14.82
CA GLY A 185 -7.99 1.06 -15.43
C GLY A 185 -8.99 2.17 -15.72
N TYR A 186 -8.51 3.40 -15.80
CA TYR A 186 -9.29 4.56 -16.18
C TYR A 186 -8.51 5.47 -17.12
N ILE A 187 -9.10 5.82 -18.26
CA ILE A 187 -8.58 6.87 -19.16
C ILE A 187 -9.52 8.06 -19.08
N HIS A 188 -9.00 9.21 -18.65
CA HIS A 188 -9.76 10.46 -18.71
C HIS A 188 -10.01 10.86 -20.19
N ILE A 189 -11.16 11.46 -20.52
CA ILE A 189 -11.50 11.79 -21.92
C ILE A 189 -10.43 12.66 -22.63
N LYS A 190 -9.78 13.56 -21.88
CA LYS A 190 -8.65 14.39 -22.35
C LYS A 190 -7.39 13.59 -22.72
N ASN A 191 -7.26 12.37 -22.19
CA ASN A 191 -6.12 11.47 -22.40
C ASN A 191 -6.47 10.31 -23.35
N LEU A 192 -7.62 10.36 -24.02
CA LEU A 192 -8.02 9.34 -24.97
C LEU A 192 -7.36 9.52 -26.34
N SER A 193 -7.09 10.76 -26.75
CA SER A 193 -6.58 11.12 -28.07
C SER A 193 -5.91 12.50 -28.04
N ASP A 194 -4.97 12.73 -28.95
CA ASP A 194 -4.33 14.06 -29.14
C ASP A 194 -5.31 15.09 -29.70
N LYS A 195 -6.28 14.62 -30.51
CA LYS A 195 -7.40 15.43 -31.00
C LYS A 195 -8.49 15.51 -29.94
N HIS A 196 -9.22 16.63 -29.91
CA HIS A 196 -10.41 16.77 -29.06
C HIS A 196 -11.44 15.69 -29.41
N VAL A 197 -11.92 14.99 -28.38
CA VAL A 197 -12.97 13.96 -28.50
C VAL A 197 -14.12 14.39 -27.59
N ALA A 198 -15.28 14.65 -28.18
CA ALA A 198 -16.50 14.96 -27.44
C ALA A 198 -17.24 13.67 -27.05
N ASN A 199 -17.35 12.71 -27.98
CA ASN A 199 -17.92 11.40 -27.74
C ASN A 199 -16.82 10.30 -27.76
N PRO A 200 -16.52 9.64 -26.62
CA PRO A 200 -15.55 8.55 -26.61
C PRO A 200 -15.97 7.32 -27.42
N GLU A 201 -17.26 7.12 -27.70
CA GLU A 201 -17.76 6.00 -28.51
C GLU A 201 -17.24 6.03 -29.96
N GLU A 202 -16.87 7.21 -30.47
CA GLU A 202 -16.28 7.35 -31.80
C GLU A 202 -14.88 6.71 -31.91
N ARG A 203 -14.23 6.46 -30.76
CA ARG A 203 -12.85 5.96 -30.69
C ARG A 203 -12.72 4.59 -30.06
N VAL A 204 -13.59 4.28 -29.11
CA VAL A 204 -13.52 3.02 -28.38
C VAL A 204 -14.87 2.38 -28.26
N THR A 205 -14.90 1.07 -28.42
CA THR A 205 -16.08 0.24 -28.16
C THR A 205 -15.84 -0.64 -26.93
N PRO A 206 -16.86 -0.89 -26.10
CA PRO A 206 -16.77 -1.89 -25.04
C PRO A 206 -16.37 -3.25 -25.62
N GLY A 207 -15.39 -3.91 -25.00
CA GLY A 207 -14.78 -5.16 -25.48
C GLY A 207 -13.55 -4.96 -26.36
N GLN A 208 -13.25 -3.73 -26.82
CA GLN A 208 -12.07 -3.47 -27.64
C GLN A 208 -10.78 -3.51 -26.82
N MET A 209 -9.75 -4.16 -27.34
CA MET A 209 -8.40 -4.09 -26.78
C MET A 209 -7.67 -2.82 -27.25
N VAL A 210 -7.13 -2.06 -26.30
CA VAL A 210 -6.41 -0.81 -26.57
C VAL A 210 -5.03 -0.81 -25.90
N HIS A 211 -4.04 -0.25 -26.59
CA HIS A 211 -2.73 0.04 -26.02
C HIS A 211 -2.80 1.36 -25.25
N ARG A 212 -2.16 1.42 -24.09
CA ARG A 212 -2.12 2.62 -23.25
C ARG A 212 -0.84 2.65 -22.44
N ARG A 213 -0.51 3.83 -21.92
CA ARG A 213 0.59 4.04 -20.99
C ARG A 213 0.06 4.34 -19.60
N VAL A 214 0.65 3.73 -18.58
CA VAL A 214 0.28 3.99 -17.17
C VAL A 214 0.78 5.38 -16.78
N ILE A 215 -0.10 6.23 -16.25
CA ILE A 215 0.26 7.55 -15.72
C ILE A 215 0.42 7.49 -14.20
N ARG A 216 -0.48 6.76 -13.54
CA ARG A 216 -0.55 6.71 -12.08
C ARG A 216 -1.10 5.37 -11.61
N ILE A 217 -0.55 4.86 -10.52
CA ILE A 217 -0.96 3.60 -9.90
C ILE A 217 -1.50 3.92 -8.50
N GLU A 218 -2.74 3.52 -8.22
CA GLU A 218 -3.38 3.61 -6.92
C GLU A 218 -3.42 2.23 -6.28
N VAL A 219 -2.38 1.91 -5.49
CA VAL A 219 -2.22 0.59 -4.86
C VAL A 219 -3.37 0.23 -3.92
N ASP A 220 -3.91 1.20 -3.17
CA ASP A 220 -4.99 0.96 -2.20
C ASP A 220 -6.31 0.52 -2.85
N ARG A 221 -6.56 0.98 -4.07
CA ARG A 221 -7.83 0.78 -4.79
C ARG A 221 -7.74 -0.26 -5.90
N PHE A 222 -6.54 -0.81 -6.13
CA PHE A 222 -6.26 -1.66 -7.29
C PHE A 222 -6.73 -0.99 -8.59
N SER A 223 -6.45 0.32 -8.71
CA SER A 223 -6.82 1.13 -9.86
C SER A 223 -5.61 1.82 -10.48
N VAL A 224 -5.67 2.01 -11.80
CA VAL A 224 -4.64 2.73 -12.55
C VAL A 224 -5.24 3.77 -13.47
N GLU A 225 -4.57 4.91 -13.56
CA GLU A 225 -4.87 5.92 -14.57
C GLU A 225 -3.94 5.73 -15.76
N CYS A 226 -4.51 5.82 -16.95
CA CYS A 226 -3.81 5.56 -18.19
C CYS A 226 -4.07 6.67 -19.22
N THR A 227 -3.17 6.76 -20.20
CA THR A 227 -3.31 7.57 -21.41
C THR A 227 -3.25 6.71 -22.65
N SER A 228 -4.07 7.05 -23.64
CA SER A 228 -4.10 6.44 -24.97
C SER A 228 -3.83 7.47 -26.07
N LYS A 229 -3.28 8.65 -25.71
CA LYS A 229 -2.82 9.64 -26.69
C LYS A 229 -1.71 9.06 -27.57
N SER A 230 -1.72 9.38 -28.85
CA SER A 230 -0.71 8.86 -29.78
C SER A 230 0.67 9.45 -29.47
N SER A 231 0.75 10.68 -28.94
CA SER A 231 2.00 11.29 -28.44
C SER A 231 2.62 10.46 -27.33
N ASP A 232 1.82 10.10 -26.31
CA ASP A 232 2.27 9.45 -25.09
C ASP A 232 2.60 7.98 -25.35
N LEU A 233 1.84 7.32 -26.23
CA LEU A 233 2.14 5.95 -26.67
C LEU A 233 3.51 5.89 -27.36
N ALA A 234 3.79 6.84 -28.24
CA ALA A 234 5.06 6.94 -28.96
C ALA A 234 6.21 7.52 -28.12
N ASP A 235 5.95 7.99 -26.89
CA ASP A 235 6.92 8.65 -26.01
C ASP A 235 7.69 9.78 -26.72
N LYS A 236 6.96 10.63 -27.47
CA LYS A 236 7.58 11.71 -28.25
C LYS A 236 8.28 12.75 -27.39
N ASP A 237 7.78 12.95 -26.18
CA ASP A 237 8.27 13.95 -25.23
C ASP A 237 9.33 13.38 -24.27
N HIS A 238 9.67 12.09 -24.39
CA HIS A 238 10.63 11.37 -23.52
C HIS A 238 10.33 11.46 -22.01
N GLU A 239 9.05 11.59 -21.65
CA GLU A 239 8.61 11.74 -20.26
C GLU A 239 8.65 10.41 -19.48
N TRP A 240 8.68 9.27 -20.18
CA TRP A 240 8.43 7.95 -19.58
C TRP A 240 9.64 7.00 -19.64
N ARG A 241 10.84 7.55 -19.83
CA ARG A 241 12.11 6.80 -19.83
C ARG A 241 12.63 6.50 -18.43
#